data_AF-A0A2G9P216-F1
#
_entry.id   AF-A0A2G9P216-F1
#
_cell.length_a   1.000
_cell.length_b   1.000
_cell.length_c   1.000
_cell.angle_alpha   90.00
_cell.angle_beta   90.00
_cell.angle_gamma   90.00
#
_symmetry.space_group_name_H-M   'P 1'
#
loop_
_entity.id
_entity.type
_entity.pdbx_description
1 polymer ?
#
loop_
_entity_poly.entity_id
_entity_poly.type
_entity_poly.pdbx_seq_one_letter_code
_entity_poly.pdbx_strand_id
1 'polypeptide(L)' 'QHPESSEIEEKKKRITEIGGELFSDGGIDALENFFFVVKNRIIQEIEKDPSPLRSLWNGLSPEWHY' A
#
# COMPACT_ATOMS: atom_id res chain seq x y z
N GLN A 1 -1.45 24.82 2.13
CA GLN A 1 -1.43 23.53 1.39
C GLN A 1 -2.87 23.19 1.04
N HIS A 2 -3.16 22.77 -0.20
CA HIS A 2 -4.51 22.38 -0.61
C HIS A 2 -4.80 20.95 -0.14
N PRO A 3 -5.77 20.74 0.79
CA PRO A 3 -5.97 19.44 1.45
C PRO A 3 -6.56 18.34 0.55
N GLU A 4 -7.07 18.70 -0.64
CA GLU A 4 -7.76 17.80 -1.55
C GLU A 4 -7.18 17.92 -2.97
N SER A 5 -5.88 17.66 -3.10
CA SER A 5 -5.25 17.58 -4.42
C SER A 5 -5.64 16.25 -5.07
N SER A 6 -6.18 16.28 -6.28
CA SER A 6 -6.48 15.11 -7.11
C SER A 6 -5.32 14.12 -7.20
N GLU A 7 -4.09 14.64 -7.10
CA GLU A 7 -2.85 13.88 -7.11
C GLU A 7 -2.76 12.85 -5.98
N ILE A 8 -3.29 13.14 -4.78
CA ILE A 8 -3.26 12.20 -3.64
C ILE A 8 -4.16 11.01 -3.93
N GLU A 9 -5.36 11.25 -4.45
CA GLU A 9 -6.31 10.19 -4.80
C GLU A 9 -5.81 9.35 -5.98
N GLU A 10 -5.21 9.99 -7.00
CA GLU A 10 -4.56 9.27 -8.10
C GLU A 10 -3.42 8.36 -7.62
N LYS A 11 -2.60 8.85 -6.68
CA LYS A 11 -1.52 8.06 -6.07
C LYS A 11 -2.07 6.89 -5.26
N LYS A 12 -3.10 7.10 -4.43
CA LYS A 12 -3.77 6.01 -3.69
C LYS A 12 -4.31 4.96 -4.65
N LYS A 13 -4.99 5.38 -5.72
CA LYS A 13 -5.50 4.48 -6.75
C LYS A 13 -4.37 3.64 -7.36
N ARG A 14 -3.25 4.28 -7.73
CA ARG A 14 -2.11 3.56 -8.29
C ARG A 14 -1.50 2.54 -7.31
N ILE A 15 -1.41 2.89 -6.03
CA ILE A 15 -0.96 1.96 -4.98
C ILE A 15 -1.91 0.77 -4.88
N THR A 16 -3.23 1.00 -4.92
CA THR A 16 -4.24 -0.07 -4.90
C THR A 16 -4.12 -0.98 -6.12
N GLU A 17 -3.94 -0.44 -7.32
CA GLU A 17 -3.72 -1.22 -8.56
C GLU A 17 -2.48 -2.12 -8.45
N ILE A 18 -1.35 -1.59 -7.98
CA ILE A 18 -0.12 -2.37 -7.76
C ILE A 18 -0.36 -3.50 -6.75
N GLY A 19 -1.12 -3.24 -5.68
CA GLY A 19 -1.53 -4.29 -4.74
C GLY A 19 -2.32 -5.41 -5.42
N GLY A 20 -3.27 -5.07 -6.29
CA GLY A 20 -4.01 -6.06 -7.07
C GLY A 20 -3.12 -6.92 -7.97
N GLU A 21 -2.13 -6.30 -8.63
CA GLU A 21 -1.14 -7.02 -9.46
C GLU A 21 -0.28 -7.97 -8.62
N LEU A 22 0.24 -7.50 -7.48
CA LEU A 22 1.04 -8.31 -6.54
C LEU A 22 0.23 -9.49 -5.99
N PHE A 23 -1.01 -9.24 -5.57
CA PHE A 23 -1.90 -10.29 -5.06
C PHE A 23 -2.20 -11.34 -6.13
N SER A 24 -2.37 -10.92 -7.38
CA SER A 24 -2.64 -11.84 -8.50
C SER A 24 -1.43 -12.75 -8.81
N ASP A 25 -0.21 -12.27 -8.56
CA ASP A 25 1.04 -13.01 -8.81
C ASP A 25 1.42 -13.96 -7.66
N GLY A 26 1.21 -13.55 -6.40
CA GLY A 26 1.68 -14.32 -5.25
C GLY A 26 0.81 -14.23 -3.99
N GLY A 27 -0.46 -13.84 -4.13
CA GLY A 27 -1.44 -13.84 -3.05
C GLY A 27 -1.08 -12.91 -1.89
N ILE A 28 -1.52 -13.28 -0.69
CA ILE A 28 -1.25 -12.54 0.55
C ILE A 28 0.25 -12.43 0.84
N ASP A 29 1.00 -13.50 0.57
CA ASP A 29 2.44 -13.53 0.84
C ASP A 29 3.20 -12.47 0.03
N ALA A 30 2.83 -12.26 -1.24
CA ALA A 30 3.40 -11.20 -2.06
C ALA A 30 3.10 -9.80 -1.49
N LEU A 31 1.87 -9.57 -1.02
CA LEU A 31 1.48 -8.30 -0.40
C LEU A 31 2.27 -8.03 0.90
N GLU A 32 2.37 -9.01 1.79
CA GLU A 32 3.12 -8.90 3.05
C GLU A 32 4.61 -8.62 2.78
N ASN A 33 5.23 -9.43 1.90
CA ASN A 33 6.64 -9.29 1.55
C ASN A 33 6.94 -7.91 0.95
N PHE A 34 6.13 -7.47 -0.01
CA PHE A 34 6.33 -6.18 -0.65
C PHE A 34 6.12 -5.02 0.33
N PHE A 35 5.07 -5.08 1.15
CA PHE A 35 4.81 -4.05 2.13
C PHE A 35 5.93 -3.94 3.17
N PHE A 36 6.48 -5.07 3.63
CA PHE A 36 7.59 -5.07 4.57
C PHE A 36 8.81 -4.32 4.01
N VAL A 37 9.19 -4.58 2.76
CA VAL A 37 10.31 -3.90 2.10
C VAL A 37 10.06 -2.41 1.97
N VAL A 38 8.87 -2.02 1.48
CA VAL A 38 8.49 -0.60 1.32
C VAL A 38 8.45 0.12 2.66
N LYS A 39 7.87 -0.51 3.69
CA LYS A 39 7.82 0.04 5.06
C LYS A 39 9.20 0.37 5.57
N ASN A 40 10.13 -0.59 5.49
CA ASN A 40 11.50 -0.38 5.96
C ASN A 40 12.19 0.74 5.20
N ARG A 41 12.00 0.80 3.87
CA ARG A 41 12.59 1.85 3.04
C ARG A 41 12.09 3.24 3.41
N ILE A 42 10.77 3.43 3.53
CA ILE A 42 10.17 4.74 3.86
C ILE A 42 10.58 5.19 5.27
N ILE A 43 10.58 4.28 6.24
CA ILE A 43 11.04 4.60 7.61
C ILE A 43 12.51 5.04 7.59
N GLN A 44 13.37 4.34 6.83
CA GLN A 44 14.79 4.67 6.76
C GLN A 44 15.10 5.97 6.00
N GLU A 45 14.31 6.30 4.97
CA GLU A 45 14.58 7.47 4.13
C GLU A 45 13.99 8.77 4.68
N ILE A 46 12.77 8.71 5.24
CA ILE A 46 12.02 9.91 5.62
C ILE A 46 11.39 9.82 7.02
N GLU A 47 11.70 8.79 7.80
CA GLU A 47 11.26 8.62 9.19
C GLU A 47 9.72 8.66 9.36
N LYS A 48 8.98 8.22 8.34
CA LYS A 48 7.52 8.09 8.36
C LYS A 48 7.12 6.62 8.35
N ASP A 49 6.08 6.30 9.11
CA ASP A 49 5.49 4.96 9.12
C ASP A 49 4.34 4.87 8.10
N PRO A 50 4.49 4.09 7.02
CA PRO A 50 3.44 3.89 6.03
C PRO A 50 2.40 2.84 6.45
N SER A 51 2.49 2.23 7.65
CA SER A 51 1.54 1.20 8.13
C SER A 51 0.05 1.52 7.87
N PRO A 52 -0.44 2.77 8.04
CA PRO A 52 -1.84 3.10 7.74
C PRO A 52 -2.25 2.87 6.27
N LEU A 53 -1.29 2.89 5.34
CA LEU A 53 -1.54 2.67 3.91
C LEU A 53 -1.84 1.21 3.57
N ARG A 54 -1.64 0.24 4.49
CA ARG A 54 -2.07 -1.17 4.29
C ARG A 54 -3.55 -1.28 3.99
N SER A 55 -4.35 -0.39 4.57
CA SER A 55 -5.80 -0.34 4.38
C SER A 55 -6.21 -0.07 2.92
N LEU A 56 -5.31 0.48 2.08
CA LEU A 56 -5.57 0.71 0.66
C LEU A 56 -5.76 -0.59 -0.15
N TRP A 57 -5.37 -1.72 0.43
CA TRP A 57 -5.50 -3.07 -0.16
C TRP A 57 -6.60 -3.90 0.50
N ASN A 58 -7.36 -3.33 1.44
CA ASN A 58 -8.55 -3.99 1.96
C ASN A 58 -9.53 -4.27 0.82
N GLY A 59 -10.11 -5.47 0.83
CA GLY A 59 -11.00 -5.94 -0.24
C GLY A 59 -10.31 -6.72 -1.37
N LEU A 60 -8.97 -6.76 -1.42
CA LEU A 60 -8.25 -7.68 -2.31
C LEU A 60 -8.37 -9.14 -1.85
N SER A 61 -8.45 -9.36 -0.54
CA SER A 61 -8.68 -10.68 0.07
C SER A 61 -9.49 -10.55 1.36
N PRO A 62 -10.36 -11.53 1.70
CA PRO A 62 -11.02 -11.61 3.01
C PRO A 62 -10.03 -11.65 4.19
N GLU A 63 -8.81 -12.13 3.95
CA GLU A 63 -7.76 -12.28 4.96
C GLU A 63 -6.96 -10.98 5.19
N TRP A 64 -7.14 -9.97 4.34
CA TRP A 64 -6.44 -8.69 4.45
C TRP A 64 -7.34 -7.62 5.09
N HIS A 65 -7.16 -7.38 6.39
CA HIS A 65 -8.00 -6.49 7.20
C HIS A 65 -7.15 -5.58 8.10
N TYR A 66 -6.71 -4.45 7.54
CA TYR A 66 -5.86 -3.45 8.22
C TYR A 66 -6.49 -2.05 8.30
#